data_AF-A0A538MJV2-F1
#
_entry.id   AF-A0A538MJV2-F1
#
_cell.length_a   1.000
_cell.length_b   1.000
_cell.length_c   1.000
_cell.angle_alpha   90.00
_cell.angle_beta   90.00
_cell.angle_gamma   90.00
#
_symmetry.space_group_name_H-M   'P 1'
#
loop_
_entity.id
_entity.type
_entity.pdbx_description
1 polymer ?
#
loop_
_entity_poly.entity_id
_entity_poly.type
_entity_poly.pdbx_seq_one_letter_code
_entity_poly.pdbx_strand_id
1 'polypeptide(L)'
;MDDRGWKTARLGEIPSRSEQPGASAEEYLEGMRKRAPHILERWADAGRRFRGDNRKTHDVRGALGIESFGANAFEAHEGELLVIPHDELGEGEQNEELYIIVEGRARFVVDGEELELGPGELLFAKPGVKREAVALETPTMLFIAGGRPGEPYSPPIWASDWRG
;
A
#
# COMPACT_ATOMS: atom_id res chain seq x y z
N MET A 1 -13.49 -8.78 25.24
CA MET A 1 -13.31 -7.81 24.15
C MET A 1 -14.64 -7.72 23.43
N ASP A 2 -15.07 -6.51 23.09
CA ASP A 2 -16.41 -6.19 22.61
C ASP A 2 -16.67 -6.82 21.23
N ASP A 3 -17.29 -8.00 21.21
CA ASP A 3 -17.58 -8.81 20.02
C ASP A 3 -18.85 -8.31 19.32
N ARG A 4 -18.81 -7.06 18.87
CA ARG A 4 -19.96 -6.39 18.23
C ARG A 4 -20.17 -6.81 16.78
N GLY A 5 -19.25 -7.60 16.20
CA GLY A 5 -19.22 -7.90 14.77
C GLY A 5 -18.88 -6.69 13.88
N TRP A 6 -18.51 -5.54 14.45
CA TRP A 6 -18.09 -4.34 13.72
C TRP A 6 -17.01 -3.56 14.46
N LYS A 7 -16.20 -2.81 13.70
CA LYS A 7 -15.11 -1.97 14.19
C LYS A 7 -15.11 -0.63 13.44
N THR A 8 -14.57 0.40 14.07
CA THR A 8 -14.39 1.74 13.48
C THR A 8 -12.97 2.20 13.76
N ALA A 9 -12.38 2.95 12.83
CA ALA A 9 -11.09 3.61 13.01
C ALA A 9 -11.05 4.91 12.20
N ARG A 10 -10.21 5.87 12.61
CA ARG A 10 -9.85 7.03 11.79
C ARG A 10 -8.59 6.68 11.00
N LEU A 11 -8.61 6.87 9.68
CA LEU A 11 -7.57 6.39 8.78
C LEU A 11 -6.14 6.80 9.21
N GLY A 12 -5.90 8.10 9.43
CA GLY A 12 -4.60 8.62 9.89
C GLY A 12 -4.19 8.24 11.32
N GLU A 13 -5.09 7.65 12.12
CA GLU A 13 -4.79 7.16 13.47
C GLU A 13 -4.49 5.64 13.48
N ILE A 14 -4.69 4.94 12.36
CA ILE A 14 -4.35 3.52 12.24
C ILE A 14 -2.83 3.39 12.21
N PRO A 15 -2.19 2.67 13.15
CA PRO A 15 -0.75 2.53 13.16
C PRO A 15 -0.27 1.72 11.94
N SER A 16 0.99 1.95 11.55
CA SER A 16 1.65 1.03 10.64
C SER A 16 1.79 -0.34 11.28
N ARG A 17 1.92 -1.39 10.45
CA ARG A 17 2.13 -2.74 10.95
C ARG A 17 3.39 -2.84 11.82
N SER A 18 4.46 -2.12 11.47
CA SER A 18 5.72 -2.09 12.24
C SER A 18 5.59 -1.45 13.63
N GLU A 19 4.56 -0.65 13.86
CA GLU A 19 4.31 0.00 15.16
C GLU A 19 3.37 -0.82 16.05
N GLN A 20 2.81 -1.92 15.55
CA GLN A 20 1.91 -2.75 16.34
C GLN A 20 2.67 -3.60 17.37
N PRO A 21 2.08 -3.85 18.57
CA PRO A 21 2.69 -4.68 19.59
C PRO A 21 3.07 -6.08 19.07
N GLY A 22 4.32 -6.50 19.29
CA GLY A 22 4.85 -7.78 18.82
C GLY A 22 5.36 -7.78 17.38
N ALA A 23 5.30 -6.64 16.67
CA ALA A 23 5.96 -6.52 15.38
C ALA A 23 7.48 -6.47 15.54
N SER A 24 8.19 -7.31 14.78
CA SER A 24 9.64 -7.24 14.64
C SER A 24 9.99 -6.85 13.21
N ALA A 25 10.61 -5.67 13.06
CA ALA A 25 11.06 -5.20 11.75
C ALA A 25 12.12 -6.13 11.14
N GLU A 26 13.00 -6.69 11.98
CA GLU A 26 14.03 -7.63 11.55
C GLU A 26 13.42 -8.93 11.01
N GLU A 27 12.49 -9.53 11.75
CA GLU A 27 11.81 -10.76 11.32
C GLU A 27 10.99 -10.53 10.04
N TYR A 28 10.32 -9.39 9.95
CA TYR A 28 9.60 -9.00 8.74
C TYR A 28 10.54 -8.89 7.54
N LEU A 29 11.66 -8.19 7.68
CA LEU A 29 12.64 -8.03 6.60
C LEU A 29 13.27 -9.37 6.21
N GLU A 30 13.59 -10.23 7.17
CA GLU A 30 14.14 -11.56 6.89
C GLU A 30 13.12 -12.46 6.17
N GLY A 31 11.84 -12.41 6.56
CA GLY A 31 10.75 -13.07 5.84
C GLY A 31 10.62 -12.54 4.41
N MET A 32 10.66 -11.22 4.23
CA MET A 32 10.59 -10.56 2.91
C MET A 32 11.76 -10.95 2.01
N ARG A 33 12.99 -11.02 2.53
CA ARG A 33 14.17 -11.46 1.74
C ARG A 33 14.00 -12.86 1.18
N LYS A 34 13.31 -13.74 1.90
CA LYS A 34 13.06 -15.12 1.46
C LYS A 34 11.93 -15.22 0.44
N ARG A 35 10.82 -14.52 0.67
CA ARG A 35 9.59 -14.71 -0.13
C ARG A 35 9.38 -13.69 -1.25
N ALA A 36 9.85 -12.46 -1.08
CA ALA A 36 9.61 -11.36 -2.02
C ALA A 36 10.84 -10.43 -2.14
N PRO A 37 12.02 -10.96 -2.51
CA PRO A 37 13.23 -10.15 -2.67
C PRO A 37 13.05 -9.04 -3.72
N HIS A 38 12.29 -9.30 -4.78
CA HIS A 38 11.97 -8.32 -5.83
C HIS A 38 11.24 -7.08 -5.29
N ILE A 39 10.42 -7.20 -4.24
CA ILE A 39 9.77 -6.05 -3.60
C ILE A 39 10.79 -5.22 -2.82
N LEU A 40 11.74 -5.86 -2.14
CA LEU A 40 12.81 -5.15 -1.44
C LEU A 40 13.72 -4.39 -2.43
N GLU A 41 14.00 -4.98 -3.59
CA GLU A 41 14.73 -4.31 -4.67
C GLU A 41 13.98 -3.08 -5.19
N ARG A 42 12.66 -3.17 -5.41
CA ARG A 42 11.83 -2.00 -5.79
C ARG A 42 11.94 -0.87 -4.76
N TRP A 43 11.91 -1.20 -3.46
CA TRP A 43 12.11 -0.21 -2.39
C TRP A 43 13.51 0.39 -2.39
N ALA A 44 14.55 -0.42 -2.58
CA ALA A 44 15.92 0.07 -2.68
C ALA A 44 16.10 1.01 -3.89
N ASP A 45 15.44 0.70 -5.01
CA ASP A 45 15.44 1.51 -6.23
C ASP A 45 14.65 2.80 -6.10
N ALA A 46 13.52 2.76 -5.41
CA ALA A 46 12.73 3.92 -5.04
C ALA A 46 13.50 4.86 -4.11
N GLY A 47 14.17 4.33 -3.09
CA GLY A 47 14.94 5.12 -2.11
C GLY A 47 16.14 5.87 -2.70
N ARG A 48 16.61 5.51 -3.90
CA ARG A 48 17.64 6.28 -4.64
C ARG A 48 17.06 7.51 -5.35
N ARG A 49 15.75 7.56 -5.56
CA ARG A 49 15.06 8.57 -6.37
C ARG A 49 14.18 9.49 -5.54
N PHE A 50 13.64 8.99 -4.43
CA PHE A 50 12.66 9.71 -3.62
C PHE A 50 13.06 9.73 -2.15
N ARG A 51 12.71 10.83 -1.49
CA ARG A 51 12.73 10.91 -0.02
C ARG A 51 11.59 10.07 0.55
N GLY A 52 11.71 9.69 1.82
CA GLY A 52 10.68 8.91 2.51
C GLY A 52 10.75 9.08 4.02
N ASP A 53 11.23 10.23 4.49
CA ASP A 53 11.46 10.49 5.91
C ASP A 53 10.14 10.60 6.67
N ASN A 54 9.06 10.99 5.98
CA ASN A 54 7.74 11.20 6.58
C ASN A 54 6.68 10.21 6.06
N ARG A 55 7.07 9.22 5.25
CA ARG A 55 6.14 8.24 4.69
C ARG A 55 5.59 7.35 5.80
N LYS A 56 4.26 7.28 5.90
CA LYS A 56 3.55 6.36 6.80
C LYS A 56 2.73 5.37 5.99
N THR A 57 2.54 4.19 6.59
CA THR A 57 1.63 3.16 6.11
C THR A 57 0.61 2.91 7.21
N HIS A 58 -0.65 2.69 6.88
CA HIS A 58 -1.73 2.49 7.83
C HIS A 58 -2.35 1.11 7.60
N ASP A 59 -2.11 0.15 8.49
CA ASP A 59 -2.56 -1.24 8.34
C ASP A 59 -4.09 -1.38 8.51
N VAL A 60 -4.86 -0.90 7.53
CA VAL A 60 -6.32 -0.88 7.55
C VAL A 60 -6.88 -2.29 7.67
N ARG A 61 -6.39 -3.21 6.83
CA ARG A 61 -6.87 -4.59 6.83
C ARG A 61 -6.65 -5.26 8.19
N GLY A 62 -5.46 -5.15 8.77
CA GLY A 62 -5.17 -5.72 10.09
C GLY A 62 -5.96 -5.05 11.20
N ALA A 63 -6.06 -3.71 11.20
CA ALA A 63 -6.80 -2.96 12.22
C ALA A 63 -8.29 -3.31 12.24
N LEU A 64 -8.91 -3.46 11.06
CA LEU A 64 -10.32 -3.81 10.95
C LEU A 64 -10.57 -5.33 10.99
N GLY A 65 -9.55 -6.16 10.74
CA GLY A 65 -9.67 -7.62 10.65
C GLY A 65 -10.40 -8.06 9.38
N ILE A 66 -10.10 -7.41 8.25
CA ILE A 66 -10.70 -7.73 6.95
C ILE A 66 -10.00 -8.96 6.36
N GLU A 67 -10.79 -9.95 5.95
CA GLU A 67 -10.32 -11.21 5.37
C GLU A 67 -10.78 -11.42 3.92
N SER A 68 -11.64 -10.55 3.39
CA SER A 68 -12.27 -10.74 2.08
C SER A 68 -11.65 -9.92 0.95
N PHE A 69 -10.83 -8.92 1.24
CA PHE A 69 -10.13 -8.08 0.28
C PHE A 69 -8.91 -7.38 0.90
N GLY A 70 -8.02 -6.88 0.05
CA GLY A 70 -6.88 -6.07 0.45
C GLY A 70 -7.32 -4.65 0.74
N ALA A 71 -6.85 -4.08 1.84
CA ALA A 71 -7.08 -2.69 2.20
C ALA A 71 -5.87 -2.14 2.94
N ASN A 72 -5.36 -0.99 2.52
CA ASN A 72 -4.26 -0.29 3.17
C ASN A 72 -4.39 1.21 2.91
N ALA A 73 -3.57 2.02 3.57
CA ALA A 73 -3.40 3.41 3.19
C ALA A 73 -1.97 3.88 3.39
N PHE A 74 -1.61 4.92 2.63
CA PHE A 74 -0.30 5.54 2.64
C PHE A 74 -0.47 7.04 2.84
N GLU A 75 0.38 7.61 3.67
CA GLU A 75 0.48 9.05 3.91
C GLU A 75 1.92 9.48 3.62
N ALA A 76 2.08 10.62 2.97
CA ALA A 76 3.40 11.15 2.62
C ALA A 76 3.37 12.68 2.62
N HIS A 77 4.55 13.29 2.79
CA HIS A 77 4.75 14.71 2.57
C HIS A 77 5.03 15.00 1.10
N GLU A 78 4.87 16.26 0.68
CA GLU A 78 5.17 16.72 -0.67
C GLU A 78 6.55 16.24 -1.16
N GLY A 79 6.58 15.66 -2.36
CA GLY A 79 7.77 15.11 -3.00
C GLY A 79 8.18 13.70 -2.56
N GLU A 80 7.49 13.12 -1.57
CA GLU A 80 7.72 11.73 -1.12
C GLU A 80 6.79 10.74 -1.82
N LEU A 81 7.22 9.48 -1.90
CA LEU A 81 6.43 8.41 -2.52
C LEU A 81 5.22 8.02 -1.67
N LEU A 82 4.08 7.84 -2.36
CA LEU A 82 2.91 7.13 -1.85
C LEU A 82 2.88 5.69 -2.36
N VAL A 83 3.19 5.50 -3.64
CA VAL A 83 3.14 4.20 -4.34
C VAL A 83 4.45 3.97 -5.05
N ILE A 84 5.17 2.90 -4.68
CA ILE A 84 6.41 2.52 -5.36
C ILE A 84 6.16 2.12 -6.81
N PRO A 85 7.14 2.26 -7.72
CA PRO A 85 7.02 1.74 -9.08
C PRO A 85 6.81 0.23 -9.11
N HIS A 86 5.67 -0.21 -9.63
CA HIS A 86 5.35 -1.63 -9.81
C HIS A 86 4.23 -1.82 -10.85
N ASP A 87 3.98 -3.08 -11.21
CA ASP A 87 2.97 -3.49 -12.19
C ASP A 87 2.12 -4.69 -11.73
N GLU A 88 2.34 -5.23 -10.51
CA GLU A 88 1.70 -6.45 -9.99
C GLU A 88 1.97 -7.72 -10.82
N LEU A 89 3.07 -7.80 -11.59
CA LEU A 89 3.42 -9.01 -12.37
C LEU A 89 4.49 -9.90 -11.70
N GLY A 90 5.01 -9.53 -10.54
CA GLY A 90 5.99 -10.34 -9.83
C GLY A 90 5.39 -11.59 -9.18
N GLU A 91 6.27 -12.45 -8.68
CA GLU A 91 5.86 -13.69 -8.03
C GLU A 91 4.99 -13.40 -6.80
N GLY A 92 3.81 -14.03 -6.75
CA GLY A 92 2.85 -13.83 -5.65
C GLY A 92 2.02 -12.54 -5.73
N GLU A 93 2.16 -11.75 -6.80
CA GLU A 93 1.34 -10.56 -7.08
C GLU A 93 0.09 -10.93 -7.90
N GLN A 94 -0.34 -10.12 -8.87
CA GLN A 94 -1.55 -10.23 -9.71
C GLN A 94 -2.81 -9.50 -9.20
N ASN A 95 -2.66 -8.49 -8.35
CA ASN A 95 -3.82 -7.73 -7.89
C ASN A 95 -4.28 -6.69 -8.92
N GLU A 96 -5.60 -6.60 -9.11
CA GLU A 96 -6.23 -5.34 -9.49
C GLU A 96 -6.26 -4.42 -8.26
N GLU A 97 -6.00 -3.13 -8.46
CA GLU A 97 -5.95 -2.17 -7.37
C GLU A 97 -6.72 -0.88 -7.70
N LEU A 98 -7.49 -0.41 -6.72
CA LEU A 98 -8.20 0.85 -6.72
C LEU A 98 -7.52 1.79 -5.72
N TYR A 99 -7.05 2.93 -6.21
CA TYR A 99 -6.48 4.01 -5.43
C TYR A 99 -7.51 5.13 -5.29
N ILE A 100 -7.62 5.67 -4.09
CA ILE A 100 -8.52 6.77 -3.76
C ILE A 100 -7.71 7.82 -3.00
N ILE A 101 -7.70 9.06 -3.49
CA ILE A 101 -7.11 10.15 -2.72
C ILE A 101 -8.12 10.60 -1.66
N VAL A 102 -7.69 10.57 -0.41
CA VAL A 102 -8.51 10.91 0.76
C VAL A 102 -8.26 12.36 1.20
N GLU A 103 -7.00 12.78 1.14
CA GLU A 103 -6.53 14.11 1.54
C GLU A 103 -5.32 14.51 0.67
N GLY A 104 -5.13 15.80 0.43
CA GLY A 104 -4.04 16.33 -0.39
C GLY A 104 -4.19 16.03 -1.87
N ARG A 105 -3.07 15.98 -2.60
CA ARG A 105 -3.01 15.67 -4.03
C ARG A 105 -1.83 14.77 -4.35
N ALA A 106 -2.01 13.87 -5.31
CA ALA A 106 -0.95 13.01 -5.79
C ALA A 106 -0.76 13.14 -7.29
N ARG A 107 0.49 13.12 -7.74
CA ARG A 107 0.84 12.88 -9.14
C ARG A 107 1.13 11.40 -9.31
N PHE A 108 0.34 10.77 -10.17
CA PHE A 108 0.59 9.42 -10.66
C PHE A 108 1.35 9.47 -11.98
N VAL A 109 2.18 8.46 -12.19
CA VAL A 109 2.71 8.11 -13.51
C VAL A 109 2.20 6.71 -13.83
N VAL A 110 1.36 6.59 -14.87
CA VAL A 110 0.70 5.34 -15.27
C VAL A 110 1.07 5.04 -16.72
N ASP A 111 1.80 3.96 -16.97
CA ASP A 111 2.34 3.60 -18.29
C ASP A 111 3.05 4.77 -19.02
N GLY A 112 3.65 5.68 -18.25
CA GLY A 112 4.36 6.86 -18.75
C GLY A 112 3.50 8.12 -18.92
N GLU A 113 2.19 8.02 -18.70
CA GLU A 113 1.29 9.18 -18.66
C GLU A 113 1.20 9.76 -17.26
N GLU A 114 1.28 11.10 -17.14
CA GLU A 114 1.14 11.79 -15.87
C GLU A 114 -0.32 12.17 -15.61
N LEU A 115 -0.79 11.87 -14.41
CA LEU A 115 -2.14 12.19 -13.93
C LEU A 115 -2.02 12.85 -12.57
N GLU A 116 -2.75 13.93 -12.33
CA GLU A 116 -2.90 14.50 -10.98
C GLU A 116 -4.29 14.18 -10.45
N LEU A 117 -4.35 13.63 -9.24
CA LEU A 117 -5.59 13.28 -8.56
C LEU A 117 -5.65 13.98 -7.20
N GLY A 118 -6.79 14.58 -6.90
CA GLY A 118 -7.15 15.18 -5.63
C GLY A 118 -8.24 14.40 -4.89
N PRO A 119 -8.72 14.92 -3.75
CA PRO A 119 -9.59 14.17 -2.86
C PRO A 119 -10.89 13.72 -3.53
N GLY A 120 -11.22 12.44 -3.38
CA GLY A 120 -12.39 11.80 -3.98
C GLY A 120 -12.20 11.34 -5.43
N GLU A 121 -11.06 11.64 -6.06
CA GLU A 121 -10.69 11.09 -7.36
C GLU A 121 -10.03 9.72 -7.21
N LEU A 122 -10.19 8.87 -8.24
CA LEU A 122 -9.83 7.47 -8.20
C LEU A 122 -8.99 7.07 -9.41
N LEU A 123 -8.03 6.17 -9.20
CA LEU A 123 -7.33 5.45 -10.25
C LEU A 123 -7.56 3.95 -10.05
N PHE A 124 -7.89 3.25 -11.12
CA PHE A 124 -7.94 1.79 -11.14
C PHE A 124 -6.83 1.26 -12.06
N ALA A 125 -6.07 0.26 -11.60
CA ALA A 125 -5.01 -0.38 -12.36
C ALA A 125 -5.16 -1.89 -12.34
N LYS A 126 -5.01 -2.50 -13.53
CA LYS A 126 -4.95 -3.95 -13.70
C LYS A 126 -3.52 -4.46 -13.51
N PRO A 127 -3.33 -5.77 -13.26
CA PRO A 127 -2.02 -6.39 -13.41
C PRO A 127 -1.42 -6.07 -14.78
N GLY A 128 -0.15 -5.70 -14.80
CA GLY A 128 0.61 -5.28 -15.97
C GLY A 128 0.60 -3.78 -16.27
N VAL A 129 -0.27 -3.00 -15.63
CA VAL A 129 -0.24 -1.53 -15.71
C VAL A 129 0.83 -1.01 -14.76
N LYS A 130 1.87 -0.38 -15.30
CA LYS A 130 2.96 0.16 -14.47
C LYS A 130 2.52 1.47 -13.84
N ARG A 131 2.70 1.60 -12.53
CA ARG A 131 2.25 2.76 -11.75
C ARG A 131 3.24 3.18 -10.67
N GLU A 132 3.30 4.49 -10.43
CA GLU A 132 4.03 5.18 -9.36
C GLU A 132 3.17 6.36 -8.90
N ALA A 133 3.23 6.74 -7.63
CA ALA A 133 2.58 7.95 -7.13
C ALA A 133 3.43 8.71 -6.12
N VAL A 134 3.47 10.03 -6.25
CA VAL A 134 4.18 10.97 -5.38
C VAL A 134 3.19 12.00 -4.84
N ALA A 135 3.35 12.38 -3.58
CA ALA A 135 2.55 13.44 -2.97
C ALA A 135 2.93 14.82 -3.53
N LEU A 136 1.92 15.65 -3.80
CA LEU A 136 2.05 17.04 -4.23
C LEU A 136 1.73 18.04 -3.11
N GLU A 137 1.08 17.58 -2.04
CA GLU A 137 0.71 18.41 -0.88
C GLU A 137 1.13 17.69 0.42
N THR A 138 1.34 18.47 1.49
CA THR A 138 1.63 17.93 2.83
C THR A 138 0.43 18.16 3.76
N PRO A 139 -0.20 17.11 4.31
CA PRO A 139 -0.05 15.70 3.95
C PRO A 139 -0.81 15.36 2.65
N THR A 140 -0.43 14.27 2.00
CA THR A 140 -1.29 13.58 1.04
C THR A 140 -1.57 12.17 1.54
N MET A 141 -2.84 11.78 1.55
CA MET A 141 -3.30 10.48 2.01
C MET A 141 -4.00 9.72 0.88
N LEU A 142 -3.52 8.52 0.63
CA LEU A 142 -4.03 7.60 -0.39
C LEU A 142 -4.55 6.33 0.29
N PHE A 143 -5.77 5.95 -0.03
CA PHE A 143 -6.35 4.65 0.32
C PHE A 143 -6.23 3.70 -0.87
N ILE A 144 -5.92 2.44 -0.60
CA ILE A 144 -5.86 1.39 -1.60
C ILE A 144 -6.75 0.21 -1.21
N ALA A 145 -7.50 -0.30 -2.18
CA ALA A 145 -8.15 -1.60 -2.11
C ALA A 145 -7.68 -2.47 -3.27
N GLY A 146 -7.53 -3.78 -3.04
CA GLY A 146 -7.06 -4.68 -4.09
C GLY A 146 -7.38 -6.14 -3.86
N GLY A 147 -7.22 -6.93 -4.93
CA GLY A 147 -7.42 -8.37 -4.94
C GLY A 147 -7.25 -8.97 -6.33
N ARG A 148 -7.22 -10.29 -6.41
CA ARG A 148 -7.06 -11.02 -7.67
C ARG A 148 -8.41 -11.26 -8.37
N PRO A 149 -8.54 -10.94 -9.67
CA PRO A 149 -9.79 -11.15 -10.40
C PRO A 149 -10.18 -12.62 -10.47
N GLY A 150 -11.40 -12.94 -10.02
CA GLY A 150 -11.96 -14.31 -10.12
C GLY A 150 -11.42 -15.30 -9.10
N GLU A 151 -10.59 -14.89 -8.16
CA GLU A 151 -10.03 -15.74 -7.12
C GLU A 151 -10.53 -15.35 -5.73
N PRO A 152 -10.63 -16.29 -4.77
CA PRO A 152 -10.76 -15.94 -3.37
C PRO A 152 -9.59 -15.05 -2.93
N TYR A 153 -9.87 -14.05 -2.10
CA TYR A 153 -8.82 -13.18 -1.60
C TYR A 153 -7.76 -13.97 -0.83
N SER A 154 -6.51 -13.67 -1.13
CA SER A 154 -5.35 -14.08 -0.36
C SER A 154 -4.54 -12.82 -0.02
N PRO A 155 -3.99 -12.69 1.20
CA PRO A 155 -3.13 -11.57 1.53
C PRO A 155 -2.00 -11.43 0.51
N PRO A 156 -1.60 -10.20 0.13
CA PRO A 156 -0.51 -10.02 -0.82
C PRO A 156 0.79 -10.54 -0.22
N ILE A 157 1.75 -10.93 -1.07
CA ILE A 157 2.99 -11.60 -0.62
C ILE A 157 3.83 -10.78 0.39
N TRP A 158 3.67 -9.47 0.37
CA TRP A 158 4.30 -8.57 1.34
C TRP A 158 3.57 -8.50 2.68
N ALA A 159 2.32 -8.94 2.79
CA ALA A 159 1.56 -8.93 4.04
C ALA A 159 2.17 -9.89 5.07
N SER A 160 2.16 -9.48 6.35
CA SER A 160 2.77 -10.28 7.43
C SER A 160 2.08 -11.63 7.68
N ASP A 161 0.82 -11.75 7.26
CA ASP A 161 -0.03 -12.94 7.39
C ASP A 161 -0.21 -13.70 6.07
N TRP A 162 0.60 -13.41 5.04
CA TRP A 162 0.67 -14.24 3.84
C TRP A 162 1.10 -15.67 4.19
N ARG A 163 0.43 -16.67 3.60
CA ARG A 163 0.59 -18.09 3.96
C ARG A 163 1.07 -19.02 2.84
N GLY A 164 1.32 -18.50 1.63
CA GLY A 164 1.75 -19.32 0.48
C GLY A 164 0.58 -19.96 -0.24
#